data_AF-A0A502MJQ3-F1
#
_entry.id   AF-A0A502MJQ3-F1
#
_cell.length_a   1.000
_cell.length_b   1.000
_cell.length_c   1.000
_cell.angle_alpha   90.00
_cell.angle_beta   90.00
_cell.angle_gamma   90.00
#
_symmetry.space_group_name_H-M   'P 1'
#
loop_
_entity.id
_entity.type
_entity.pdbx_description
1 polymer ?
#
loop_
_entity_poly.entity_id
_entity_poly.type
_entity_poly.pdbx_seq_one_letter_code
_entity_poly.pdbx_strand_id
1 'polypeptide(L)' 'MLDQVVEGYPRPPFIAARRGPPALRQCCDSYVCPVCAQVVELTNYRQVLWHQQPGHQPMDIED' A
#
# COMPACT_ATOMS: atom_id res chain seq x y z
N MET A 1 19.12 42.57 -11.05
CA MET A 1 19.57 41.54 -10.09
C MET A 1 18.35 40.66 -9.83
N LEU A 2 18.30 39.47 -10.45
CA LEU A 2 17.24 38.48 -10.20
C LEU A 2 17.59 37.71 -8.93
N ASP A 3 16.65 37.54 -8.00
CA ASP A 3 16.49 36.30 -7.22
C ASP A 3 15.08 36.29 -6.56
N GLN A 4 14.10 35.64 -7.21
CA GLN A 4 13.63 34.27 -6.93
C GLN A 4 12.91 34.11 -5.58
N VAL A 5 11.62 34.48 -5.59
CA VAL A 5 10.64 33.94 -4.62
C VAL A 5 10.39 32.49 -5.00
N VAL A 6 10.98 31.56 -4.25
CA VAL A 6 10.56 30.16 -4.27
C VAL A 6 9.23 30.04 -3.54
N GLU A 7 8.15 30.35 -4.26
CA GLU A 7 6.78 30.13 -3.81
C GLU A 7 6.58 28.61 -3.70
N GLY A 8 6.76 28.10 -2.48
CA GLY A 8 6.63 26.68 -2.17
C GLY A 8 5.22 26.19 -2.48
N TYR A 9 5.05 25.53 -3.62
CA TYR A 9 3.82 24.82 -3.96
C TYR A 9 3.46 23.89 -2.80
N PRO A 10 2.28 24.05 -2.17
CA PRO A 10 1.84 23.09 -1.17
C PRO A 10 1.66 21.76 -1.89
N ARG A 11 2.47 20.75 -1.53
CA ARG A 11 2.24 19.38 -1.96
C ARG A 11 0.79 19.05 -1.61
N PRO A 12 -0.04 18.61 -2.57
CA PRO A 12 -1.40 18.21 -2.23
C PRO A 12 -1.30 17.13 -1.15
N PRO A 13 -2.12 17.20 -0.08
CA PRO A 13 -2.11 16.17 0.94
C PRO A 13 -2.35 14.84 0.23
N PHE A 14 -1.51 13.86 0.51
CA PHE A 14 -1.68 12.51 0.00
C PHE A 14 -3.04 12.00 0.50
N ILE A 15 -4.07 12.09 -0.34
CA ILE A 15 -5.37 11.51 -0.05
C ILE A 15 -5.17 10.01 -0.21
N ALA A 16 -4.83 9.35 0.90
CA ALA A 16 -4.87 7.90 0.97
C ALA A 16 -6.34 7.50 0.75
N ALA A 17 -6.67 7.13 -0.49
CA ALA A 17 -7.95 6.51 -0.79
C ALA A 17 -8.07 5.31 0.15
N ARG A 18 -9.04 5.35 1.07
CA ARG A 18 -9.38 4.22 1.91
C ARG A 18 -9.93 3.15 0.98
N ARG A 19 -9.04 2.32 0.43
CA ARG A 19 -9.41 1.12 -0.31
C ARG A 19 -10.11 0.24 0.73
N GLY A 20 -11.40 -0.02 0.52
CA GLY A 20 -12.10 -1.03 1.29
C GLY A 20 -11.33 -2.35 1.20
N PRO A 21 -11.47 -3.25 2.18
CA PRO A 21 -10.84 -4.55 2.12
C PRO A 21 -11.16 -5.18 0.75
N PRO A 22 -10.17 -5.78 0.07
CA PRO A 22 -10.39 -6.41 -1.22
C PRO A 22 -11.55 -7.40 -1.08
N ALA A 23 -12.37 -7.53 -2.13
CA ALA A 23 -13.44 -8.51 -2.14
C ALA A 23 -12.83 -9.92 -2.05
N LEU A 24 -12.65 -10.41 -0.82
CA LEU A 24 -12.17 -11.74 -0.53
C LEU A 24 -13.22 -12.70 -1.07
N ARG A 25 -12.90 -13.42 -2.15
CA ARG A 25 -13.71 -14.56 -2.55
C ARG A 25 -13.64 -15.55 -1.39
N GLN A 26 -14.80 -15.90 -0.82
CA GLN A 26 -14.97 -16.71 0.40
C GLN A 26 -14.28 -18.09 0.43
N CYS A 27 -13.59 -18.51 -0.65
CA CYS A 27 -12.89 -19.79 -0.77
C CYS A 27 -11.36 -19.66 -0.82
N CYS A 28 -10.80 -18.47 -0.78
CA CYS A 28 -9.35 -18.27 -0.86
C CYS A 28 -8.89 -17.61 0.45
N ASP A 29 -8.04 -18.28 1.22
CA ASP A 29 -7.34 -17.67 2.36
C ASP A 29 -6.25 -16.69 1.91
N SER A 30 -6.34 -16.17 0.69
CA SER A 30 -5.39 -15.23 0.12
C SER A 30 -6.07 -14.18 -0.77
N TYR A 31 -5.42 -13.03 -0.89
CA TYR A 31 -5.87 -11.93 -1.74
C TYR A 31 -4.70 -11.30 -2.47
N VAL A 32 -4.96 -10.73 -3.65
CA VAL A 32 -3.95 -9.96 -4.37
C VAL A 32 -3.94 -8.53 -3.84
N CYS A 33 -2.80 -8.08 -3.30
CA CYS A 33 -2.64 -6.72 -2.85
C CYS A 33 -2.70 -5.76 -4.05
N PRO A 34 -3.58 -4.74 -4.04
CA PRO A 34 -3.69 -3.81 -5.15
C PRO A 34 -2.59 -2.73 -5.18
N VAL A 35 -1.64 -2.74 -4.24
CA VAL A 35 -0.52 -1.80 -4.15
C VAL A 35 0.73 -2.40 -4.79
N CYS A 36 1.09 -3.61 -4.38
CA CYS A 36 2.31 -4.29 -4.80
C CYS A 36 2.06 -5.48 -5.75
N ALA A 37 0.79 -5.79 -6.06
CA ALA A 37 0.35 -6.95 -6.85
C ALA A 37 0.78 -8.32 -6.28
N GLN A 38 1.21 -8.37 -5.02
CA GLN A 38 1.60 -9.60 -4.35
C GLN A 38 0.38 -10.38 -3.85
N VAL A 39 0.44 -11.72 -3.90
CA VAL A 39 -0.53 -12.59 -3.25
C VAL A 39 -0.23 -12.64 -1.76
N VAL A 40 -1.17 -12.17 -0.95
CA VAL A 40 -1.11 -12.11 0.50
C VAL A 40 -1.95 -13.24 1.06
N GLU A 41 -1.32 -14.13 1.81
CA GLU A 41 -1.99 -15.18 2.58
C GLU A 41 -2.53 -14.57 3.88
N LEU A 42 -3.84 -14.65 4.10
CA LEU A 42 -4.54 -14.22 5.32
C LEU A 42 -4.16 -15.08 6.53
N THR A 43 -3.71 -16.32 6.30
CA THR A 43 -3.12 -17.19 7.32
C THR A 43 -1.77 -16.66 7.82
N ASN A 44 -1.06 -15.90 6.99
CA ASN A 44 0.23 -15.33 7.33
C ASN A 44 0.06 -13.93 7.95
N TYR A 45 -0.06 -13.90 9.28
CA TYR A 45 -0.24 -12.66 10.03
C TYR A 45 0.84 -11.60 9.77
N ARG A 46 2.09 -12.02 9.53
CA ARG A 46 3.20 -11.11 9.22
C ARG A 46 2.98 -10.40 7.88
N GLN A 47 2.54 -11.13 6.86
CA GLN A 47 2.19 -10.52 5.57
C GLN A 47 1.00 -9.58 5.73
N VAL A 48 -0.05 -9.98 6.44
CA VAL A 48 -1.23 -9.12 6.64
C VAL A 48 -0.86 -7.81 7.31
N LEU A 49 -0.06 -7.85 8.38
CA LEU A 49 0.40 -6.64 9.08
C LEU A 49 1.24 -5.72 8.20
N TRP A 50 2.15 -6.29 7.40
CA TRP A 50 2.99 -5.50 6.48
C TRP A 50 2.15 -4.76 5.45
N HIS A 51 1.16 -5.45 4.89
CA HIS A 51 0.31 -4.90 3.83
C HIS A 51 -0.71 -3.85 4.33
N GLN A 52 -0.91 -3.73 5.65
CA GLN A 52 -1.68 -2.62 6.24
C GLN A 52 -0.92 -1.29 6.24
N GLN A 53 0.40 -1.30 6.10
CA GLN A 53 1.20 -0.07 6.08
C GLN A 53 1.13 0.61 4.70
N PRO A 54 0.88 1.92 4.61
CA PRO A 54 0.90 2.63 3.34
C PRO A 54 2.33 2.68 2.79
N GLY A 55 2.50 2.39 1.49
CA GLY A 55 3.81 2.44 0.83
C GLY A 55 4.70 1.20 1.05
N HIS A 56 4.12 0.09 1.51
CA HIS A 56 4.84 -1.18 1.59
C HIS A 56 5.32 -1.66 0.22
N GLN A 57 6.51 -2.27 0.19
CA GLN A 57 7.03 -2.99 -0.97
C GLN A 57 6.62 -4.47 -0.89
N PRO A 58 6.65 -5.22 -2.02
CA PRO A 58 6.46 -6.67 -1.98
C PRO A 58 7.39 -7.28 -0.92
N MET A 59 6.82 -8.07 -0.01
CA MET A 59 7.59 -8.76 1.02
C MET A 59 8.23 -9.99 0.39
N ASP A 60 9.52 -10.21 0.63
CA ASP A 60 10.17 -11.44 0.18
C ASP A 60 9.55 -12.64 0.91
N ILE A 61 9.10 -13.62 0.15
CA ILE A 61 8.54 -14.88 0.66
C ILE A 61 9.74 -15.85 0.68
N GLU A 62 10.71 -15.59 1.54
CA GLU A 62 11.75 -16.58 1.81
C GLU A 62 11.11 -17.68 2.67
N ASP A 63 11.17 -18.91 2.13
CA ASP A 63 10.57 -20.20 2.52
C ASP A 63 10.44 -20.46 4.04
#